data_AF-A0A2E6MIQ1-F1
#
_entry.id   AF-A0A2E6MIQ1-F1
#
_cell.length_a   1.000
_cell.length_b   1.000
_cell.length_c   1.000
_cell.angle_alpha   90.00
_cell.angle_beta   90.00
_cell.angle_gamma   90.00
#
_symmetry.space_group_name_H-M   'P 1'
#
loop_
_entity.id
_entity.type
_entity.pdbx_description
1 polymer ?
#
loop_
_entity_poly.entity_id
_entity_poly.type
_entity_poly.pdbx_seq_one_letter_code
_entity_poly.pdbx_strand_id
1 'polypeptide(L)'
;MSAYKILYWKEIPTQLKFKDNEGNEGSYPLSLFFQTAIDAIAMHDGSIESGAYLDAWDWGPELETNQDPEEIIKEFDDNIPKSFINKIKSLHDEGKRSGLPGSIDSWFKT
;
A
#
# COMPACT_ATOMS: atom_id res chain seq x y z
N MET A 1 -12.33 8.17 18.62
CA MET A 1 -11.53 6.96 18.34
C MET A 1 -10.42 7.37 17.40
N SER A 2 -9.28 6.70 17.44
CA SER A 2 -8.24 6.96 16.44
C SER A 2 -8.62 6.25 15.15
N ALA A 3 -8.26 6.86 14.03
CA ALA A 3 -8.54 6.32 12.70
C ALA A 3 -7.29 6.42 11.86
N TYR A 4 -7.14 5.51 10.90
CA TYR A 4 -6.05 5.57 9.95
C TYR A 4 -6.55 5.26 8.56
N LYS A 5 -5.82 5.75 7.57
CA LYS A 5 -5.99 5.41 6.16
C LYS A 5 -4.63 5.22 5.53
N ILE A 6 -4.57 4.36 4.54
CA ILE A 6 -3.31 4.05 3.85
C ILE A 6 -3.39 4.60 2.44
N LEU A 7 -2.32 5.25 2.00
CA LEU A 7 -2.10 5.65 0.63
C LEU A 7 -1.57 4.44 -0.12
N TYR A 8 -2.19 4.15 -1.26
CA TYR A 8 -1.78 3.07 -2.13
C TYR A 8 -1.35 3.63 -3.47
N TRP A 9 -0.36 2.99 -4.07
CA TRP A 9 -0.15 3.04 -5.50
C TRP A 9 -0.76 1.78 -6.11
N LYS A 10 -1.88 1.92 -6.81
CA LYS A 10 -2.72 0.78 -7.21
C LYS A 10 -3.10 -0.07 -5.97
N GLU A 11 -2.55 -1.26 -5.85
CA GLU A 11 -2.74 -2.14 -4.68
C GLU A 11 -1.61 -2.07 -3.64
N ILE A 12 -0.50 -1.37 -3.91
CA ILE A 12 0.71 -1.39 -3.07
C ILE A 12 0.65 -0.28 -2.01
N PRO A 13 0.71 -0.59 -0.71
CA PRO A 13 0.66 0.43 0.35
C PRO A 13 1.98 1.20 0.44
N THR A 14 1.94 2.51 0.64
CA THR A 14 3.16 3.35 0.70
C THR A 14 3.25 4.27 1.91
N GLN A 15 2.12 4.76 2.40
CA GLN A 15 2.09 5.72 3.49
C GLN A 15 0.84 5.52 4.33
N LEU A 16 1.01 5.51 5.65
CA LEU A 16 -0.08 5.52 6.61
C LEU A 16 -0.35 6.96 7.02
N LYS A 17 -1.60 7.41 6.89
CA LYS A 17 -2.09 8.64 7.50
C LYS A 17 -2.93 8.27 8.71
N PHE A 18 -2.45 8.64 9.90
CA PHE A 18 -3.10 8.40 11.16
C PHE A 18 -3.76 9.67 11.66
N LYS A 19 -4.93 9.54 12.28
CA LYS A 19 -5.70 10.61 12.87
C LYS A 19 -6.06 10.21 14.29
N ASP A 20 -5.57 10.98 15.25
CA ASP A 20 -5.87 10.75 16.66
C ASP A 20 -7.26 11.28 17.05
N ASN A 21 -7.75 10.85 18.22
CA ASN A 21 -8.94 11.35 18.89
C ASN A 21 -9.00 12.87 19.02
N GLU A 22 -7.85 13.52 19.21
CA GLU A 22 -7.76 14.98 19.33
C GLU A 22 -7.87 15.71 17.97
N GLY A 23 -7.97 14.97 16.87
CA GLY A 23 -8.04 15.51 15.51
C GLY A 23 -6.67 15.79 14.89
N ASN A 24 -5.59 15.43 15.59
CA ASN A 24 -4.23 15.52 15.08
C ASN A 24 -4.00 14.48 13.98
N GLU A 25 -3.53 14.92 12.81
CA GLU A 25 -3.21 14.03 11.70
C GLU A 25 -1.69 13.91 11.50
N GLY A 26 -1.17 12.69 11.50
CA GLY A 26 0.22 12.36 11.21
C GLY A 26 0.33 11.54 9.92
N SER A 27 1.38 11.77 9.13
CA SER A 27 1.70 10.96 7.95
C SER A 27 3.01 10.23 8.16
N TYR A 28 2.98 8.91 7.98
CA TYR A 28 4.07 8.01 8.28
C TYR A 28 4.36 7.16 7.04
N PRO A 29 5.55 7.28 6.43
CA PRO A 29 5.92 6.44 5.31
C PRO A 29 6.12 4.99 5.76
N LEU A 30 5.69 4.05 4.92
CA LEU A 30 6.01 2.62 5.07
C LEU A 30 7.43 2.33 4.55
N SER A 31 7.88 1.08 4.64
CA SER A 31 9.19 0.67 4.16
C SER A 31 9.48 1.10 2.71
N LEU A 32 10.72 1.51 2.46
CA LEU A 32 11.28 1.78 1.14
C LEU A 32 11.15 0.57 0.17
N PHE A 33 10.92 -0.63 0.70
CA PHE A 33 10.59 -1.81 -0.10
C PHE A 33 9.40 -1.56 -1.02
N PHE A 34 8.34 -0.91 -0.52
CA PHE A 34 7.13 -0.66 -1.32
C PHE A 34 7.40 0.28 -2.50
N GLN A 35 8.27 1.29 -2.32
CA GLN A 35 8.69 2.15 -3.42
C GLN A 35 9.46 1.37 -4.49
N THR A 36 10.33 0.45 -4.07
CA THR A 36 11.07 -0.44 -4.99
C THR A 36 10.12 -1.38 -5.73
N ALA A 37 9.11 -1.90 -5.04
CA ALA A 37 8.09 -2.75 -5.64
C ALA A 37 7.27 -1.98 -6.68
N ILE A 38 6.86 -0.75 -6.37
CA ILE A 38 6.13 0.12 -7.29
C ILE A 38 6.93 0.35 -8.58
N ASP A 39 8.21 0.70 -8.47
CA ASP A 39 9.09 0.88 -9.63
C ASP A 39 9.17 -0.39 -10.49
N ALA A 40 9.44 -1.53 -9.86
CA ALA A 40 9.54 -2.83 -10.54
C ALA A 40 8.23 -3.28 -11.21
N ILE A 41 7.08 -2.91 -10.65
CA ILE A 41 5.76 -3.21 -11.23
C ILE A 41 5.39 -2.18 -12.30
N ALA A 42 5.72 -0.90 -12.12
CA ALA A 42 5.48 0.15 -13.09
C ALA A 42 6.28 -0.09 -14.38
N MET A 43 7.53 -0.56 -14.26
CA MET A 43 8.33 -1.00 -15.39
C MET A 43 7.71 -2.23 -16.10
N HIS A 44 7.13 -3.16 -15.34
CA HIS A 44 6.55 -4.39 -15.89
C HIS A 44 5.23 -4.16 -16.61
N ASP A 45 4.34 -3.35 -16.02
CA ASP A 45 2.99 -3.03 -16.52
C ASP A 45 3.01 -1.87 -17.55
N GLY A 46 4.19 -1.29 -17.85
CA GLY A 46 4.36 -0.16 -18.76
C GLY A 46 3.90 1.20 -18.19
N SER A 47 3.48 1.23 -16.92
CA SER A 47 3.00 2.44 -16.25
C SER A 47 4.13 3.48 -16.02
N ILE A 48 5.40 3.08 -16.00
CA ILE A 48 6.53 3.97 -15.65
C ILE A 48 6.76 5.10 -16.67
N GLU A 49 6.45 4.86 -17.94
CA GLU A 49 6.63 5.84 -19.03
C GLU A 49 5.39 6.74 -19.22
N SER A 50 4.32 6.47 -18.47
CA SER A 50 3.00 7.07 -18.65
C SER A 50 2.60 7.92 -17.44
N GLY A 51 1.73 8.92 -17.66
CA GLY A 51 1.07 9.66 -16.57
C GLY A 51 0.30 8.76 -15.59
N ALA A 52 -0.03 7.53 -16.01
CA ALA A 52 -0.64 6.50 -15.18
C ALA A 52 0.13 6.19 -13.88
N TYR A 53 1.44 6.37 -13.84
CA TYR A 53 2.20 6.24 -12.60
C TYR A 53 1.78 7.27 -11.53
N LEU A 54 1.55 8.52 -11.96
CA LEU A 54 1.17 9.63 -11.08
C LEU A 54 -0.33 9.67 -10.80
N ASP A 55 -1.15 9.09 -11.67
CA ASP A 55 -2.61 9.00 -11.49
C ASP A 55 -3.04 7.78 -10.66
N ALA A 56 -2.15 6.80 -10.47
CA ALA A 56 -2.47 5.55 -9.76
C ALA A 56 -2.45 5.64 -8.22
N TRP A 57 -2.20 6.83 -7.66
CA TRP A 57 -2.20 7.06 -6.23
C TRP A 57 -3.62 7.27 -5.72
N ASP A 58 -4.06 6.41 -4.80
CA ASP A 58 -5.40 6.53 -4.22
C ASP A 58 -5.42 6.15 -2.74
N TRP A 59 -6.31 6.81 -1.98
CA TRP A 59 -6.45 6.55 -0.55
C TRP A 59 -7.39 5.35 -0.34
N GLY A 60 -6.93 4.39 0.45
CA GLY A 60 -7.78 3.32 0.95
C GLY A 60 -8.86 3.81 1.91
N PRO A 61 -9.76 2.91 2.33
CA PRO A 61 -10.80 3.23 3.29
C PRO A 61 -10.20 3.70 4.63
N GLU A 62 -10.91 4.60 5.30
CA GLU A 62 -10.59 4.98 6.67
C GLU A 62 -11.05 3.86 7.62
N LEU A 63 -10.14 3.41 8.48
CA LEU A 63 -10.35 2.33 9.42
C LEU A 63 -10.13 2.84 10.85
N GLU A 64 -11.08 2.56 11.74
CA GLU A 64 -10.95 2.86 13.16
C GLU A 64 -9.97 1.88 13.82
N THR A 65 -9.08 2.39 14.67
CA THR A 65 -8.07 1.58 15.36
C THR A 65 -7.83 2.08 16.78
N ASN A 66 -7.38 1.16 17.62
CA ASN A 66 -6.83 1.45 18.94
C ASN A 66 -5.31 1.23 18.99
N GLN A 67 -4.69 0.86 17.86
CA GLN A 67 -3.25 0.64 17.74
C GLN A 67 -2.54 1.94 17.36
N ASP A 68 -1.29 2.07 17.79
CA ASP A 68 -0.40 3.16 17.40
C ASP A 68 0.00 3.04 15.92
N PRO A 69 0.29 4.17 15.25
CA PRO A 69 0.72 4.16 13.85
C PRO A 69 1.95 3.27 13.60
N GLU A 70 2.88 3.21 14.57
CA GLU A 70 4.08 2.38 14.50
C GLU A 70 3.77 0.87 14.46
N GLU A 71 2.74 0.42 15.20
CA GLU A 71 2.33 -0.99 15.18
C GLU A 71 1.74 -1.38 13.83
N ILE A 72 0.90 -0.51 13.26
CA ILE A 72 0.28 -0.75 11.95
C ILE A 72 1.37 -0.80 10.87
N ILE A 73 2.30 0.16 10.87
CA ILE A 73 3.45 0.17 9.95
C ILE A 73 4.24 -1.13 10.05
N LYS A 74 4.51 -1.58 11.28
CA LYS A 74 5.22 -2.83 11.53
C LYS A 74 4.45 -4.05 11.01
N GLU A 75 3.13 -4.09 11.12
CA GLU A 75 2.32 -5.16 10.51
C GLU A 75 2.55 -5.26 9.00
N PHE A 76 2.54 -4.13 8.29
CA PHE A 76 2.80 -4.12 6.85
C PHE A 76 4.24 -4.50 6.52
N ASP A 77 5.21 -3.95 7.24
CA ASP A 77 6.64 -4.13 6.95
C ASP A 77 7.15 -5.54 7.31
N ASP A 78 6.69 -6.13 8.41
CA ASP A 78 7.16 -7.44 8.90
C ASP A 78 6.48 -8.60 8.14
N ASN A 79 5.24 -8.39 7.67
CA ASN A 79 4.47 -9.40 6.94
C ASN A 79 4.58 -9.27 5.41
N ILE A 80 5.60 -8.58 4.89
CA ILE A 80 5.83 -8.50 3.45
C ILE A 80 6.10 -9.91 2.89
N PRO A 81 5.28 -10.41 1.94
CA PRO A 81 5.53 -11.70 1.31
C PRO A 81 6.87 -11.69 0.55
N LYS A 82 7.71 -12.72 0.74
CA LYS A 82 8.99 -12.85 0.01
C LYS A 82 8.84 -12.80 -1.52
N SER A 83 7.68 -13.19 -2.04
CA SER A 83 7.36 -13.17 -3.47
C SER A 83 6.41 -12.04 -3.84
N PHE A 84 6.35 -10.96 -3.06
CA PHE A 84 5.41 -9.84 -3.26
C PHE A 84 5.39 -9.32 -4.69
N ILE A 85 6.55 -8.87 -5.20
CA ILE A 85 6.70 -8.33 -6.56
C ILE A 85 6.31 -9.39 -7.60
N ASN A 86 6.83 -10.61 -7.46
CA ASN A 86 6.53 -11.69 -8.41
C ASN A 86 5.04 -12.05 -8.45
N LYS A 87 4.35 -12.06 -7.30
CA LYS A 87 2.91 -12.30 -7.26
C LYS A 87 2.13 -11.24 -8.03
N ILE A 88 2.46 -9.96 -7.85
CA ILE A 88 1.79 -8.88 -8.57
C ILE A 88 2.07 -8.98 -10.08
N LYS A 89 3.30 -9.27 -10.48
CA LYS A 89 3.66 -9.51 -11.88
C LYS A 89 2.84 -10.66 -12.47
N SER A 90 2.81 -11.81 -11.81
CA SER A 90 1.98 -12.95 -12.23
C SER A 90 0.51 -12.59 -12.37
N LEU A 91 -0.08 -11.85 -11.41
CA LEU A 91 -1.46 -11.39 -11.51
C LEU A 91 -1.69 -10.46 -12.71
N HIS A 92 -0.72 -9.61 -13.05
CA HIS A 92 -0.79 -8.77 -14.25
C HIS A 92 -0.72 -9.62 -15.53
N ASP A 93 0.25 -10.52 -15.64
CA ASP A 93 0.39 -11.44 -16.78
C ASP A 93 -0.84 -12.34 -16.98
N GLU A 94 -1.51 -12.72 -15.89
CA GLU A 94 -2.77 -13.49 -15.91
C GLU A 94 -4.01 -12.62 -16.16
N GLY A 95 -3.89 -11.29 -16.20
CA GLY A 95 -5.01 -10.36 -16.33
C GLY A 95 -5.96 -10.33 -15.11
N LYS A 96 -5.50 -10.83 -13.95
CA LYS A 96 -6.25 -10.94 -12.69
C LYS A 96 -5.92 -9.83 -11.69
N ARG A 97 -5.07 -8.87 -12.06
CA ARG A 97 -4.71 -7.73 -11.22
C ARG A 97 -5.89 -6.78 -11.05
N SER A 98 -6.32 -6.54 -9.82
CA SER A 98 -7.39 -5.57 -9.53
C SER A 98 -6.92 -4.11 -9.63
N GLY A 99 -5.69 -3.79 -9.18
CA GLY A 99 -5.20 -2.42 -9.22
C GLY A 99 -5.82 -1.47 -8.20
N LEU A 100 -6.66 -1.96 -7.28
CA LEU A 100 -7.42 -1.12 -6.34
C LEU A 100 -6.75 -1.06 -4.96
N PRO A 101 -6.85 0.08 -4.25
CA PRO A 101 -6.38 0.22 -2.87
C PRO A 101 -6.91 -0.88 -1.96
N GLY A 102 -6.03 -1.48 -1.18
CA GLY A 102 -6.37 -2.53 -0.23
C GLY A 102 -6.66 -3.92 -0.83
N SER A 103 -6.57 -4.11 -2.15
CA SER A 103 -6.83 -5.42 -2.79
C SER A 103 -5.91 -6.54 -2.29
N ILE A 104 -4.72 -6.20 -1.79
CA ILE A 104 -3.73 -7.14 -1.28
C ILE A 104 -3.46 -6.98 0.22
N ASP A 105 -4.29 -6.21 0.95
CA ASP A 105 -4.11 -6.04 2.40
C ASP A 105 -4.13 -7.38 3.15
N SER A 106 -4.89 -8.34 2.62
CA SER A 106 -4.93 -9.72 3.12
C SER A 106 -3.57 -10.44 3.09
N TRP A 107 -2.60 -9.97 2.30
CA TRP A 107 -1.28 -10.59 2.22
C TRP A 107 -0.38 -10.24 3.40
N PHE A 108 -0.69 -9.16 4.13
CA PHE A 108 0.06 -8.70 5.30
C PHE A 108 -0.56 -9.14 6.62
N LYS A 109 -1.76 -9.73 6.58
CA LYS A 109 -2.43 -10.28 7.76
C LYS A 109 -1.97 -11.72 7.97
N THR A 110 -1.33 -11.99 9.11
CA THR A 110 -0.98 -13.33 9.60
C THR A 110 -2.19 -14.04 10.21
#